data_AF-Q4N4L6-F1
#
_entry.id   AF-Q4N4L6-F1
#
_cell.length_a   1.000
_cell.length_b   1.000
_cell.length_c   1.000
_cell.angle_alpha   90.00
_cell.angle_beta   90.00
_cell.angle_gamma   90.00
#
_symmetry.space_group_name_H-M   'P 1'
#
loop_
_entity.id
_entity.type
_entity.pdbx_description
1 polymer ?
#
loop_
_entity_poly.entity_id
_entity_poly.type
_entity_poly.pdbx_seq_one_letter_code
_entity_poly.pdbx_strand_id
1 'polypeptide(L)'
;MRILKGFLKALPDSRVNYFNFSQSRHLGQAPQGKNIENLESAWEEGKKLFYRPSLSYHEFAKRVECVRLFVFWGLVTGLALDFVFRPLKSGYWFSWNLRERFSRPKVTTLPQLQDDNMTDATREYNKICNF
;
A
#
# COMPACT_ATOMS: atom_id res chain seq x y z
N MET A 1 -32.59 -47.05 -60.08
CA MET A 1 -32.03 -47.03 -58.70
C MET A 1 -31.49 -45.65 -58.33
N ARG A 2 -32.31 -44.72 -57.83
CA ARG A 2 -31.87 -43.37 -57.39
C ARG A 2 -32.66 -42.80 -56.19
N ILE A 3 -33.24 -43.66 -55.34
CA ILE A 3 -34.17 -43.19 -54.28
C ILE A 3 -33.61 -43.32 -52.86
N LEU A 4 -32.50 -44.05 -52.64
CA LEU A 4 -31.99 -44.32 -51.29
C LEU A 4 -30.85 -43.42 -50.79
N LYS A 5 -30.34 -42.47 -51.59
CA LYS A 5 -29.18 -41.64 -51.21
C LYS A 5 -29.51 -40.37 -50.41
N GLY A 6 -30.79 -40.04 -50.21
CA GLY A 6 -31.23 -38.82 -49.53
C GLY A 6 -31.42 -38.94 -48.03
N PHE A 7 -31.63 -40.15 -47.50
CA PHE A 7 -32.15 -40.31 -46.13
C PHE A 7 -31.07 -40.40 -45.03
N LEU A 8 -29.80 -40.52 -45.41
CA LEU A 8 -28.69 -40.72 -44.46
C LEU A 8 -27.98 -39.42 -44.01
N LYS A 9 -28.44 -38.24 -44.42
CA LYS A 9 -27.78 -36.96 -44.11
C LYS A 9 -28.37 -36.17 -42.92
N ALA A 10 -29.33 -36.73 -42.19
CA ALA A 10 -30.05 -36.00 -41.13
C ALA A 10 -29.92 -36.64 -39.74
N LEU A 11 -28.73 -37.11 -39.38
CA LEU A 11 -28.42 -37.33 -37.96
C LEU A 11 -27.88 -36.01 -37.40
N PRO A 12 -28.55 -35.38 -36.42
CA PRO A 12 -27.99 -34.22 -35.74
C PRO A 12 -26.76 -34.70 -34.97
N ASP A 13 -25.59 -34.14 -35.31
CA ASP A 13 -24.32 -34.37 -34.62
C ASP A 13 -24.47 -33.81 -33.19
N SER A 14 -24.91 -34.65 -32.25
CA SER A 14 -25.10 -34.28 -30.84
C SER A 14 -23.76 -34.21 -30.12
N ARG A 15 -22.87 -33.33 -30.60
CA ARG A 15 -21.65 -32.97 -29.89
C ARG A 15 -22.02 -32.12 -28.68
N VAL A 16 -22.27 -32.80 -27.57
CA VAL A 16 -22.39 -32.16 -26.26
C VAL A 16 -21.02 -31.60 -25.92
N ASN A 17 -20.85 -30.29 -26.06
CA ASN A 17 -19.65 -29.60 -25.59
C ASN A 17 -19.64 -29.71 -24.06
N TYR A 18 -18.89 -30.66 -23.52
CA TYR A 18 -18.58 -30.69 -22.09
C TYR A 18 -17.72 -29.48 -21.77
N PHE A 19 -18.35 -28.37 -21.40
CA PHE A 19 -17.67 -27.25 -20.78
C PHE A 19 -17.17 -27.72 -19.42
N ASN A 20 -15.91 -28.14 -19.36
CA ASN A 20 -15.20 -28.36 -18.11
C ASN A 20 -15.04 -27.00 -17.40
N PHE A 21 -16.06 -26.61 -16.63
CA PHE A 21 -16.01 -25.42 -15.81
C PHE A 21 -15.14 -25.73 -14.58
N SER A 22 -13.83 -25.51 -14.70
CA SER A 22 -12.93 -25.53 -13.55
C SER A 22 -13.29 -24.36 -12.64
N GLN A 23 -14.12 -24.61 -11.61
CA GLN A 23 -14.40 -23.63 -10.58
C GLN A 23 -13.19 -23.51 -9.65
N SER A 24 -12.30 -22.58 -9.95
CA SER A 24 -11.25 -22.20 -9.01
C SER A 24 -11.85 -21.25 -7.95
N ARG A 25 -11.89 -21.69 -6.69
CA ARG A 25 -12.28 -20.82 -5.57
C ARG A 25 -11.15 -19.83 -5.32
N HIS A 26 -11.40 -18.58 -5.68
CA HIS A 26 -10.53 -17.48 -5.28
C HIS A 26 -10.96 -17.06 -3.87
N LEU A 27 -9.99 -16.94 -2.96
CA LEU A 27 -10.20 -16.39 -1.62
C LEU A 27 -10.51 -14.89 -1.76
N GLY A 28 -11.77 -14.55 -2.03
CA GLY A 28 -12.24 -13.19 -2.23
C GLY A 28 -13.70 -13.17 -2.68
N GLN A 29 -14.30 -11.97 -2.66
CA GLN A 29 -15.60 -11.78 -3.29
C GLN A 29 -15.53 -12.05 -4.79
N ALA A 30 -16.67 -12.45 -5.38
CA ALA A 30 -16.81 -12.94 -6.75
C ALA A 30 -15.89 -12.20 -7.74
N PRO A 31 -15.24 -12.90 -8.68
CA PRO A 31 -14.24 -12.33 -9.57
C PRO A 31 -14.85 -11.15 -10.33
N GLN A 32 -14.53 -9.94 -9.89
CA GLN A 32 -14.68 -8.79 -10.76
C GLN A 32 -13.72 -9.03 -11.92
N GLY A 33 -14.24 -8.98 -13.14
CA GLY A 33 -13.43 -9.14 -14.35
C GLY A 33 -12.17 -8.29 -14.26
N LYS A 34 -11.05 -8.88 -14.71
CA LYS A 34 -9.66 -8.39 -14.77
C LYS A 34 -9.51 -6.86 -14.91
N ASN A 35 -9.77 -6.11 -13.84
CA ASN A 35 -9.63 -4.65 -13.82
C ASN A 35 -9.10 -4.24 -12.45
N ILE A 36 -7.86 -4.65 -12.21
CA ILE A 36 -7.06 -4.29 -11.03
C ILE A 36 -6.75 -2.78 -11.06
N GLU A 37 -6.88 -2.15 -12.23
CA GLU A 37 -6.48 -0.76 -12.51
C GLU A 37 -7.61 0.27 -12.27
N ASN A 38 -8.83 -0.17 -11.96
CA ASN A 38 -9.99 0.73 -11.91
C ASN A 38 -10.14 1.41 -10.54
N LEU A 39 -9.21 2.31 -10.21
CA LEU A 39 -9.21 3.08 -8.97
C LEU A 39 -10.46 3.95 -8.82
N GLU A 40 -10.98 4.51 -9.92
CA GLU A 40 -12.23 5.28 -9.96
C GLU A 40 -13.43 4.44 -9.51
N SER A 41 -13.53 3.21 -10.01
CA SER A 41 -14.63 2.31 -9.63
C SER A 41 -14.56 1.90 -8.16
N ALA A 42 -13.35 1.69 -7.62
CA ALA A 42 -13.15 1.40 -6.20
C ALA A 42 -13.56 2.61 -5.35
N TRP A 43 -13.25 3.83 -5.80
CA TRP A 43 -13.64 5.06 -5.13
C TRP A 43 -15.15 5.25 -5.11
N GLU A 44 -15.82 5.03 -6.24
CA GLU A 44 -17.28 5.07 -6.32
C GLU A 44 -17.95 4.05 -5.39
N GLU A 45 -17.48 2.80 -5.39
CA GLU A 45 -17.99 1.76 -4.49
C GLU A 45 -17.71 2.08 -3.01
N GLY A 46 -16.52 2.59 -2.70
CA GLY A 46 -16.17 3.01 -1.34
C GLY A 46 -17.09 4.10 -0.82
N LYS A 47 -17.39 5.14 -1.63
CA LYS A 47 -18.29 6.21 -1.22
C LYS A 47 -19.73 5.71 -1.00
N LYS A 48 -20.20 4.73 -1.78
CA LYS A 48 -21.55 4.14 -1.62
C LYS A 48 -21.79 3.58 -0.22
N LEU A 49 -20.74 3.26 0.54
CA LEU A 49 -20.87 2.83 1.93
C LEU A 49 -21.56 3.88 2.83
N PHE A 50 -21.36 5.18 2.57
CA PHE A 50 -21.83 6.25 3.44
C PHE A 50 -23.23 6.78 3.11
N TYR A 51 -23.66 6.65 1.85
CA TYR A 51 -24.92 7.25 1.39
C TYR A 51 -25.94 6.24 0.84
N ARG A 52 -25.54 4.99 0.58
CA ARG A 52 -26.43 3.97 0.01
C ARG A 52 -26.42 2.70 0.86
N PRO A 53 -27.57 2.25 1.41
CA PRO A 53 -27.62 0.96 2.08
C PRO A 53 -27.28 -0.18 1.11
N SER A 54 -26.58 -1.21 1.59
CA SER A 54 -26.25 -2.40 0.81
C SER A 54 -27.45 -3.34 0.74
N LEU A 55 -27.80 -3.82 -0.46
CA LEU A 55 -28.90 -4.78 -0.64
C LEU A 55 -28.47 -6.22 -0.34
N SER A 56 -27.18 -6.52 -0.48
CA SER A 56 -26.61 -7.84 -0.20
C SER A 56 -25.35 -7.74 0.67
N TYR A 57 -25.07 -8.82 1.41
CA TYR A 57 -23.82 -8.95 2.15
C TYR A 57 -22.59 -8.85 1.23
N HIS A 58 -22.72 -9.37 0.01
CA HIS A 58 -21.66 -9.28 -0.97
C HIS A 58 -21.35 -7.82 -1.33
N GLU A 59 -22.36 -7.00 -1.60
CA GLU A 59 -22.13 -5.57 -1.82
C GLU A 59 -21.52 -4.87 -0.61
N PHE A 60 -21.99 -5.19 0.60
CA PHE A 60 -21.47 -4.59 1.82
C PHE A 60 -19.98 -4.85 2.00
N ALA A 61 -19.57 -6.12 1.95
CA ALA A 61 -18.18 -6.49 2.13
C ALA A 61 -17.28 -5.91 1.01
N LYS A 62 -17.76 -5.79 -0.22
CA LYS A 62 -17.03 -5.12 -1.31
C LYS A 62 -16.69 -3.68 -0.98
N ARG A 63 -17.69 -2.92 -0.54
CA ARG A 63 -17.54 -1.50 -0.23
C ARG A 63 -16.57 -1.29 0.94
N VAL A 64 -16.65 -2.16 1.95
CA VAL A 64 -15.72 -2.15 3.09
C VAL A 64 -14.28 -2.46 2.65
N GLU A 65 -14.08 -3.43 1.74
CA GLU A 65 -12.76 -3.72 1.18
C GLU A 65 -12.17 -2.54 0.41
N CYS A 66 -12.97 -1.86 -0.40
CA CYS A 66 -12.56 -0.62 -1.09
C CYS A 66 -12.14 0.46 -0.09
N VAL A 67 -12.95 0.72 0.95
CA VAL A 67 -12.60 1.70 2.00
C VAL A 67 -11.31 1.32 2.72
N ARG A 68 -11.14 0.04 3.07
CA ARG A 68 -9.92 -0.46 3.73
C ARG A 68 -8.67 -0.16 2.89
N LEU A 69 -8.74 -0.37 1.57
CA LEU A 69 -7.62 -0.07 0.67
C LEU A 69 -7.29 1.42 0.66
N PHE A 70 -8.29 2.31 0.57
CA PHE A 70 -8.06 3.75 0.61
C PHE A 70 -7.49 4.23 1.95
N VAL A 71 -7.97 3.67 3.07
CA VAL A 71 -7.43 3.99 4.40
C VAL A 71 -5.99 3.52 4.53
N PHE A 72 -5.67 2.31 4.06
CA PHE A 72 -4.31 1.79 4.08
C PHE A 72 -3.36 2.69 3.28
N TRP A 73 -3.70 2.96 2.02
CA TRP A 73 -2.85 3.81 1.17
C TRP A 73 -2.81 5.26 1.67
N GLY A 74 -3.90 5.79 2.20
CA GLY A 74 -3.93 7.13 2.81
C GLY A 74 -3.03 7.23 4.03
N LEU A 75 -3.02 6.24 4.91
CA LEU A 75 -2.11 6.20 6.05
C LEU A 75 -0.65 6.04 5.63
N VAL A 76 -0.36 5.09 4.73
CA VAL A 76 1.00 4.85 4.25
C VAL A 76 1.57 6.10 3.58
N THR A 77 0.81 6.73 2.69
CA THR A 77 1.25 7.94 1.98
C THR A 77 1.34 9.14 2.93
N GLY A 78 0.39 9.30 3.86
CA GLY A 78 0.43 10.35 4.88
C GLY A 78 1.66 10.24 5.77
N LEU A 79 1.95 9.04 6.28
CA LEU A 79 3.14 8.79 7.09
C LEU A 79 4.44 8.93 6.28
N ALA A 80 4.45 8.50 5.02
CA ALA A 80 5.59 8.69 4.14
C ALA A 80 5.90 10.17 3.93
N LEU A 81 4.88 11.00 3.69
CA LEU A 81 5.03 12.45 3.59
C LEU A 81 5.50 13.07 4.91
N ASP A 82 4.95 12.64 6.05
CA ASP A 82 5.39 13.12 7.36
C ASP A 82 6.88 12.82 7.60
N PHE A 83 7.37 11.65 7.20
CA PHE A 83 8.81 11.34 7.26
C PHE A 83 9.67 12.22 6.35
N VAL A 84 9.16 12.62 5.19
CA VAL A 84 9.88 13.52 4.27
C VAL A 84 9.97 14.94 4.85
N PHE A 85 8.91 15.43 5.49
CA PHE A 85 8.89 16.79 6.05
C PHE A 85 9.52 16.89 7.45
N ARG A 86 9.37 15.84 8.26
CA ARG A 86 9.87 15.73 9.64
C ARG A 86 10.68 14.44 9.77
N PRO A 87 11.90 14.40 9.21
CA PRO A 87 12.76 13.24 9.32
C PRO A 87 13.08 12.97 10.80
N LEU A 88 13.17 11.70 11.17
CA LEU A 88 13.51 11.35 12.55
C LEU A 88 14.93 11.86 12.86
N LYS A 89 15.12 12.37 14.07
CA LYS A 89 16.41 12.85 14.59
C LYS A 89 17.36 11.70 14.95
N SER A 90 17.49 10.70 14.08
CA SER A 90 18.53 9.66 14.22
C SER A 90 19.62 9.92 13.18
N GLY A 91 20.88 9.65 13.54
CA GLY A 91 22.03 9.90 12.66
C GLY A 91 21.93 9.17 11.30
N TYR A 92 21.15 8.09 11.22
CA TYR A 92 20.87 7.38 9.97
C TYR A 92 20.12 8.26 8.96
N TRP A 93 19.07 8.95 9.39
CA TRP A 93 18.20 9.75 8.50
C TRP A 93 18.87 11.06 8.04
N PHE A 94 19.82 11.59 8.82
CA PHE A 94 20.60 12.78 8.46
C PHE A 94 21.39 12.59 7.15
N SER A 95 21.80 11.35 6.84
CA SER A 95 22.55 11.02 5.61
C SER A 95 21.67 10.99 4.35
N TRP A 96 20.38 10.68 4.50
CA TRP A 96 19.43 10.56 3.39
C TRP A 96 18.57 11.81 3.19
N ASN A 97 18.61 12.72 4.15
CA ASN A 97 17.89 13.97 4.09
C ASN A 97 18.49 14.86 2.99
N LEU A 98 17.89 14.83 1.79
CA LEU A 98 18.39 15.56 0.61
C LEU A 98 18.68 17.03 0.94
N ARG A 99 17.83 17.66 1.77
CA ARG A 99 18.00 19.04 2.21
C ARG A 99 19.28 19.24 3.02
N GLU A 100 19.62 18.34 3.93
CA GLU A 100 20.85 18.43 4.73
C GLU A 100 22.08 18.02 3.93
N ARG A 101 21.92 17.09 2.98
CA ARG A 101 22.99 16.69 2.03
C ARG A 101 23.48 17.85 1.15
N PHE A 102 22.58 18.76 0.76
CA PHE A 102 22.94 19.99 0.04
C PHE A 102 23.15 21.21 0.96
N SER A 103 22.93 21.06 2.26
CA SER A 103 23.24 22.10 3.23
C SER A 103 24.74 22.07 3.54
N ARG A 104 25.33 23.25 3.79
CA ARG A 104 26.74 23.32 4.17
C ARG A 104 26.94 22.59 5.52
N PRO A 105 28.00 21.79 5.67
CA PRO A 105 28.30 21.16 6.95
C PRO A 105 28.40 22.25 8.01
N LYS A 106 27.61 22.12 9.07
CA LYS A 106 27.67 23.04 10.20
C LYS A 106 29.04 22.83 10.86
N VAL A 107 29.87 23.86 10.88
CA VAL A 107 31.18 23.81 11.53
C VAL A 107 30.95 23.55 13.01
N THR A 108 31.17 22.32 13.44
CA THR A 108 31.26 21.98 14.85
C THR A 108 32.63 22.45 15.32
N THR A 109 32.71 23.70 15.77
CA THR A 109 33.85 24.13 16.57
C THR A 109 33.84 23.32 17.86
N LEU A 110 35.00 22.78 18.23
CA LEU A 110 35.18 22.21 19.56
C LEU A 110 34.74 23.25 20.60
N PRO A 111 34.08 22.84 21.69
CA PRO A 111 33.82 23.74 22.81
C PRO A 111 35.16 24.38 23.22
N GLN A 112 35.16 25.69 23.46
CA GLN A 112 36.40 26.38 23.82
C GLN A 112 36.92 25.78 25.12
N LEU A 113 38.15 25.28 25.07
CA LEU A 113 38.87 24.83 26.26
C LEU A 113 39.24 26.07 27.08
N GLN A 114 38.94 26.03 28.39
CA GLN A 114 39.43 27.02 29.33
C GLN A 114 40.92 26.79 29.63
N ASP A 115 41.54 27.71 30.39
CA ASP A 115 42.97 27.68 30.72
C ASP A 115 43.43 26.39 31.44
N ASP A 116 42.48 25.68 32.07
CA ASP A 116 42.69 24.39 32.72
C ASP A 116 42.61 23.20 31.76
N ASN A 117 42.48 23.44 30.44
CA ASN A 117 42.28 22.45 29.37
C ASN A 117 41.03 21.58 29.56
N MET A 118 40.07 22.04 30.36
CA MET A 118 38.83 21.31 30.62
C MET A 118 37.65 22.00 29.94
N THR A 119 36.66 21.22 29.54
CA THR A 119 35.37 21.76 29.12
C THR A 119 34.47 21.98 30.34
N ASP A 120 33.54 22.92 30.26
CA ASP A 120 32.59 23.21 31.35
C ASP A 120 31.85 21.95 31.83
N ALA A 121 31.44 21.09 30.90
CA ALA A 121 30.80 19.82 31.20
C ALA A 121 31.73 18.86 31.97
N THR A 122 33.00 18.79 31.59
CA THR A 122 33.99 17.95 32.30
C THR A 122 34.26 18.49 33.71
N ARG A 123 34.25 19.81 33.89
CA ARG A 123 34.46 20.47 35.19
C ARG A 123 33.30 20.20 36.13
N GLU A 124 32.07 20.31 35.64
CA GLU A 124 30.86 20.00 36.42
C GLU A 124 30.83 18.53 36.82
N TYR A 125 31.18 17.62 35.91
CA TYR A 125 31.32 16.19 36.21
C TYR A 125 32.40 15.93 37.28
N ASN A 126 33.58 16.53 37.14
CA ASN A 126 34.66 16.42 38.13
C ASN A 126 34.22 16.92 39.50
N LYS A 127 33.51 18.05 39.53
CA LYS A 127 32.94 18.60 40.75
C LYS A 127 31.97 17.62 41.39
N ILE A 128 31.08 16.98 40.63
CA ILE A 128 30.08 16.06 41.19
C ILE A 128 30.71 14.73 41.64
N CYS A 129 31.67 14.20 40.89
CA CYS A 129 32.14 12.82 41.05
C CYS A 129 33.43 12.67 41.88
N ASN A 130 34.23 13.73 42.04
CA ASN A 130 35.49 13.68 42.79
C ASN A 130 35.43 14.49 44.10
N PHE A 131 34.27 14.49 44.75
CA PHE A 131 34.16 14.88 46.17
C PHE A 131 34.63 13.77 47.10
#